data_AF-A0A7W0NC99-F1
#
_entry.id   AF-A0A7W0NC99-F1
#
_cell.length_a   1.000
_cell.length_b   1.000
_cell.length_c   1.000
_cell.angle_alpha   90.00
_cell.angle_beta   90.00
_cell.angle_gamma   90.00
#
_symmetry.space_group_name_H-M   'P 1'
#
loop_
_entity.id
_entity.type
_entity.pdbx_description
1 polymer ?
#
loop_
_entity_poly.entity_id
_entity_poly.type
_entity_poly.pdbx_seq_one_letter_code
_entity_poly.pdbx_strand_id
1 'polypeptide(L)'
;ALPAIRARVDTDLGRPGMPREKVLAAALRLLETTLVRIGNEEYAKSNRSYGLTTLRDKHVAIDGDMMRFKFRGKSGVEHDINIRDRRLARIVKRCQDVPGQELFQYVDDDGNRQTIDSGDVNDYLREITGEEFTAKDFRTWAGTVLAAQALREFDTFDSEAQGKQNVVRAIEVVAARLGNTRAVCRKCYVHPAVINAYLEEGTIATLQDRAEQELANDLANLPPEEAAVLVLLRGSLAREAASRA
;
A
#
# COMPACT_ATOMS: atom_id res chain seq x y z
N ALA A 1 11.01 -2.54 9.05
CA ALA A 1 9.61 -2.59 9.51
C ALA A 1 8.69 -3.52 8.69
N LEU A 2 8.57 -3.38 7.36
CA LEU A 2 7.49 -4.03 6.58
C LEU A 2 7.35 -5.56 6.74
N PRO A 3 8.42 -6.38 6.72
CA PRO A 3 8.29 -7.82 7.00
C PRO A 3 7.70 -8.14 8.38
N ALA A 4 8.11 -7.38 9.41
CA ALA A 4 7.59 -7.53 10.76
C ALA A 4 6.12 -7.10 10.85
N ILE A 5 5.73 -6.02 10.15
CA ILE A 5 4.32 -5.60 10.04
C ILE A 5 3.48 -6.72 9.42
N ARG A 6 3.92 -7.30 8.29
CA ARG A 6 3.20 -8.40 7.62
C ARG A 6 3.05 -9.61 8.54
N ALA A 7 4.11 -10.00 9.23
CA ALA A 7 4.07 -11.11 10.20
C ALA A 7 3.10 -10.85 11.36
N ARG A 8 3.08 -9.63 11.90
CA ARG A 8 2.14 -9.24 12.96
C ARG A 8 0.70 -9.22 12.46
N VAL A 9 0.45 -8.64 11.28
CA VAL A 9 -0.86 -8.67 10.61
C VAL A 9 -1.34 -10.10 10.43
N ASP A 10 -0.49 -11.01 9.95
CA ASP A 10 -0.87 -12.42 9.77
C ASP A 10 -1.19 -13.14 11.08
N THR A 11 -0.50 -12.76 12.16
CA THR A 11 -0.80 -13.23 13.52
C THR A 11 -2.17 -12.72 13.98
N ASP A 12 -2.44 -11.42 13.85
CA ASP A 12 -3.67 -10.78 14.33
C ASP A 12 -4.91 -11.21 13.52
N LEU A 13 -4.75 -11.45 12.22
CA LEU A 13 -5.76 -12.08 11.38
C LEU A 13 -6.14 -13.50 11.87
N GLY A 14 -5.34 -14.11 12.74
CA GLY A 14 -5.40 -15.52 13.16
C GLY A 14 -5.97 -15.74 14.54
N ARG A 15 -6.17 -14.65 15.29
CA ARG A 15 -6.75 -14.69 16.63
C ARG A 15 -8.13 -15.38 16.60
N PRO A 16 -8.61 -16.00 17.68
CA PRO A 16 -10.01 -16.43 17.77
C PRO A 16 -10.96 -15.21 17.78
N GLY A 17 -12.26 -15.41 17.54
CA GLY A 17 -13.26 -14.32 17.66
C GLY A 17 -13.19 -13.21 16.60
N MET A 18 -13.64 -11.99 16.94
CA MET A 18 -13.48 -10.74 16.17
C MET A 18 -12.96 -9.60 17.05
N PRO A 19 -11.77 -9.74 17.67
CA PRO A 19 -11.20 -8.66 18.45
C PRO A 19 -10.81 -7.48 17.54
N ARG A 20 -10.71 -6.28 18.11
CA ARG A 20 -10.37 -5.03 17.40
C ARG A 20 -9.15 -5.19 16.48
N GLU A 21 -8.08 -5.81 16.98
CA GLU A 21 -6.82 -6.00 16.25
C GLU A 21 -6.99 -6.85 14.99
N LYS A 22 -7.92 -7.80 14.98
CA LYS A 22 -8.20 -8.59 13.78
C LYS A 22 -8.85 -7.74 12.68
N VAL A 23 -9.76 -6.84 13.05
CA VAL A 23 -10.43 -5.94 12.12
C VAL A 23 -9.41 -4.95 11.55
N LEU A 24 -8.54 -4.41 12.41
CA LEU A 24 -7.46 -3.50 12.01
C LEU A 24 -6.44 -4.18 11.10
N ALA A 25 -6.03 -5.41 11.43
CA ALA A 25 -5.15 -6.22 10.58
C ALA A 25 -5.78 -6.51 9.21
N ALA A 26 -7.09 -6.76 9.15
CA ALA A 26 -7.82 -6.94 7.89
C ALA A 26 -7.87 -5.65 7.06
N ALA A 27 -8.15 -4.51 7.70
CA ALA A 27 -8.08 -3.21 7.04
C ALA A 27 -6.66 -2.92 6.52
N LEU A 28 -5.62 -3.18 7.30
CA LEU A 28 -4.25 -2.95 6.88
C LEU A 28 -3.82 -3.86 5.72
N ARG A 29 -4.20 -5.15 5.76
CA ARG A 29 -3.95 -6.09 4.65
C ARG A 29 -4.67 -5.66 3.36
N LEU A 30 -5.92 -5.20 3.48
CA LEU A 30 -6.66 -4.66 2.33
C LEU A 30 -6.03 -3.37 1.81
N LEU A 31 -5.55 -2.50 2.69
CA LEU A 31 -4.83 -1.29 2.30
C LEU A 31 -3.59 -1.61 1.49
N GLU A 32 -2.76 -2.53 1.96
CA GLU A 32 -1.55 -2.97 1.26
C GLU A 32 -1.87 -3.59 -0.11
N THR A 33 -2.88 -4.47 -0.18
CA THR A 33 -3.20 -5.23 -1.40
C THR A 33 -3.89 -4.37 -2.47
N THR A 34 -4.79 -3.49 -2.03
CA THR A 34 -5.61 -2.67 -2.94
C THR A 34 -4.99 -1.32 -3.24
N LEU A 35 -4.12 -0.85 -2.35
CA LEU A 35 -3.61 0.52 -2.31
C LEU A 35 -4.73 1.56 -2.23
N VAL A 36 -5.94 1.22 -1.78
CA VAL A 36 -7.01 2.19 -1.53
C VAL A 36 -6.57 3.15 -0.42
N ARG A 37 -6.99 4.42 -0.51
CA ARG A 37 -6.72 5.38 0.57
C ARG A 37 -7.45 4.96 1.83
N ILE A 38 -6.82 5.11 2.98
CA ILE A 38 -7.43 4.76 4.26
C ILE A 38 -8.81 5.41 4.46
N GLY A 39 -8.97 6.66 4.02
CA GLY A 39 -10.23 7.40 4.18
C GLY A 39 -10.29 8.16 5.50
N ASN A 40 -11.13 9.17 5.58
CA ASN A 40 -11.46 9.89 6.82
C ASN A 40 -12.95 10.24 6.73
N GLU A 41 -13.69 10.05 7.82
CA GLU A 41 -15.13 10.30 7.90
C GLU A 41 -15.54 11.71 7.46
N GLU A 42 -14.77 12.73 7.84
CA GLU A 42 -15.08 14.14 7.55
C GLU A 42 -15.15 14.38 6.02
N TYR A 43 -14.22 13.77 5.29
CA TYR A 43 -14.19 13.81 3.83
C TYR A 43 -15.31 12.98 3.19
N ALA A 44 -15.69 11.87 3.82
CA ALA A 44 -16.69 10.96 3.27
C ALA A 44 -18.11 11.56 3.31
N LYS A 45 -18.48 12.20 4.41
CA LYS A 45 -19.79 12.84 4.59
C LYS A 45 -19.96 14.02 3.63
N SER A 46 -18.91 14.83 3.48
CA SER A 46 -18.95 16.07 2.68
C SER A 46 -18.95 15.84 1.17
N ASN A 47 -18.20 14.84 0.69
CA ASN A 47 -17.95 14.66 -0.75
C ASN A 47 -18.57 13.38 -1.34
N ARG A 48 -19.30 12.59 -0.54
CA ARG A 48 -19.78 11.25 -0.92
C ARG A 48 -18.66 10.39 -1.53
N SER A 49 -17.46 10.51 -0.96
CA SER A 49 -16.23 9.89 -1.44
C SER A 49 -15.66 9.00 -0.34
N TYR A 50 -15.46 7.72 -0.62
CA TYR A 50 -15.10 6.72 0.37
C TYR A 50 -13.63 6.34 0.30
N GLY A 51 -13.04 6.05 1.45
CA GLY A 51 -11.80 5.32 1.60
C GLY A 51 -12.06 4.03 2.37
N LEU A 52 -11.01 3.26 2.63
CA LEU A 52 -11.13 1.92 3.19
C LEU A 52 -11.93 1.88 4.50
N THR A 53 -11.59 2.69 5.50
CA THR A 53 -12.28 2.71 6.81
C THR A 53 -13.66 3.36 6.75
N THR A 54 -13.98 4.08 5.68
CA THR A 54 -15.30 4.69 5.48
C THR A 54 -16.18 3.93 4.50
N LEU A 55 -15.74 2.74 4.05
CA LEU A 55 -16.58 1.86 3.25
C LEU A 55 -17.84 1.46 4.01
N ARG A 56 -18.87 1.13 3.24
CA ARG A 56 -20.17 0.67 3.73
C ARG A 56 -20.45 -0.72 3.20
N ASP A 57 -21.38 -1.43 3.81
CA ASP A 57 -21.72 -2.80 3.42
C ASP A 57 -22.08 -2.93 1.94
N LYS A 58 -22.80 -1.95 1.40
CA LYS A 58 -23.18 -1.88 -0.02
C LYS A 58 -22.00 -1.76 -0.99
N HIS A 59 -20.82 -1.37 -0.51
CA HIS A 59 -19.63 -1.21 -1.35
C HIS A 59 -18.86 -2.51 -1.56
N VAL A 60 -19.22 -3.60 -0.89
CA VAL A 60 -18.56 -4.89 -1.06
C VAL A 60 -19.57 -6.00 -1.35
N ALA A 61 -19.32 -6.75 -2.41
CA ALA A 61 -19.97 -8.03 -2.67
C ALA A 61 -18.97 -9.15 -2.36
N ILE A 62 -19.42 -10.18 -1.64
CA ILE A 62 -18.57 -11.30 -1.20
C ILE A 62 -19.21 -12.59 -1.69
N ASP A 63 -18.43 -13.39 -2.42
CA ASP A 63 -18.82 -14.70 -2.93
C ASP A 63 -17.68 -15.70 -2.68
N GLY A 64 -17.87 -16.59 -1.71
CA GLY A 64 -16.84 -17.55 -1.31
C GLY A 64 -15.54 -16.87 -0.82
N ASP A 65 -14.47 -17.03 -1.60
CA ASP A 65 -13.15 -16.41 -1.34
C ASP A 65 -12.92 -15.12 -2.17
N MET A 66 -13.89 -14.71 -2.96
CA MET A 66 -13.84 -13.51 -3.79
C MET A 66 -14.56 -12.34 -3.10
N MET A 67 -13.91 -11.19 -3.11
CA MET A 67 -14.49 -9.91 -2.70
C MET A 67 -14.39 -8.91 -3.84
N ARG A 68 -15.49 -8.23 -4.16
CA ARG A 68 -15.54 -7.15 -5.13
C ARG A 68 -15.93 -5.86 -4.45
N PHE A 69 -15.01 -4.90 -4.42
CA PHE A 69 -15.22 -3.57 -3.87
C PHE A 69 -15.60 -2.60 -4.97
N LYS A 70 -16.77 -1.97 -4.84
CA LYS A 70 -17.29 -0.95 -5.76
C LYS A 70 -17.70 0.31 -5.01
N PHE A 71 -16.98 1.40 -5.22
CA PHE A 71 -17.26 2.66 -4.55
C PHE A 71 -16.63 3.86 -5.27
N ARG A 72 -17.20 5.03 -5.02
CA ARG A 72 -16.66 6.31 -5.46
C ARG A 72 -15.64 6.82 -4.44
N GLY A 73 -14.39 6.96 -4.85
CA GLY A 73 -13.27 7.43 -4.02
C GLY A 73 -13.01 8.94 -4.11
N LYS A 74 -11.85 9.37 -3.61
CA LYS A 74 -11.40 10.77 -3.64
C LYS A 74 -11.48 11.36 -5.05
N SER A 75 -11.95 12.61 -5.14
CA SER A 75 -12.15 13.33 -6.41
C SER A 75 -13.14 12.65 -7.37
N GLY A 76 -13.97 11.74 -6.85
CA GLY A 76 -14.99 11.04 -7.62
C GLY A 76 -14.48 9.92 -8.51
N VAL A 77 -13.25 9.45 -8.30
CA VAL A 77 -12.71 8.29 -9.03
C VAL A 77 -13.49 7.03 -8.65
N GLU A 78 -14.05 6.34 -9.63
CA GLU A 78 -14.74 5.07 -9.41
C GLU A 78 -13.70 3.95 -9.22
N HIS A 79 -13.88 3.15 -8.16
CA HIS A 79 -13.08 1.98 -7.87
C HIS A 79 -13.92 0.71 -8.09
N ASP A 80 -13.35 -0.26 -8.83
CA ASP A 80 -13.88 -1.61 -8.99
C ASP A 80 -12.72 -2.60 -8.82
N ILE A 81 -12.60 -3.16 -7.61
CA ILE A 81 -11.42 -3.94 -7.19
C ILE A 81 -11.87 -5.34 -6.80
N ASN A 82 -11.26 -6.34 -7.43
CA ASN A 82 -11.47 -7.74 -7.08
C ASN A 82 -10.27 -8.26 -6.27
N ILE A 83 -10.56 -8.94 -5.17
CA ILE A 83 -9.57 -9.57 -4.30
C ILE A 83 -10.00 -11.01 -4.08
N ARG A 84 -9.05 -11.94 -4.21
CA ARG A 84 -9.25 -13.33 -3.86
C ARG A 84 -8.44 -13.66 -2.60
N ASP A 85 -9.12 -13.75 -1.47
CA ASP A 85 -8.51 -14.15 -0.20
C ASP A 85 -9.59 -14.73 0.72
N ARG A 86 -9.54 -16.04 0.93
CA ARG A 86 -10.53 -16.77 1.74
C ARG A 86 -10.57 -16.31 3.19
N ARG A 87 -9.42 -15.90 3.76
CA ARG A 87 -9.36 -15.49 5.17
C ARG A 87 -9.95 -14.09 5.30
N LEU A 88 -9.54 -13.15 4.46
CA LEU A 88 -10.09 -11.80 4.46
C LEU A 88 -11.57 -11.79 4.12
N ALA A 89 -12.01 -12.56 3.11
CA ALA A 89 -13.42 -12.66 2.76
C ALA A 89 -14.30 -13.06 3.96
N ARG A 90 -13.86 -14.05 4.75
CA ARG A 90 -14.56 -14.43 5.99
C ARG A 90 -14.55 -13.33 7.04
N ILE A 91 -13.44 -12.62 7.22
CA ILE A 91 -13.34 -11.53 8.22
C ILE A 91 -14.23 -10.36 7.81
N VAL A 92 -14.10 -9.88 6.57
CA VAL A 92 -14.90 -8.78 6.03
C VAL A 92 -16.38 -9.14 6.03
N LYS A 93 -16.74 -10.39 5.71
CA LYS A 93 -18.14 -10.85 5.81
C LYS A 93 -18.68 -10.76 7.23
N ARG A 94 -17.89 -11.19 8.22
CA ARG A 94 -18.29 -11.07 9.64
C ARG A 94 -18.43 -9.62 10.09
N CYS A 95 -17.62 -8.69 9.56
CA CYS A 95 -17.84 -7.27 9.80
C CYS A 95 -19.14 -6.79 9.14
N GLN A 96 -19.39 -7.17 7.88
CA GLN A 96 -20.60 -6.82 7.12
C GLN A 96 -21.90 -7.34 7.78
N ASP A 97 -21.83 -8.46 8.48
CA ASP A 97 -23.00 -9.08 9.14
C ASP A 97 -23.38 -8.42 10.47
N VAL A 98 -22.53 -7.52 11.00
CA VAL A 98 -22.87 -6.72 12.20
C VAL A 98 -23.91 -5.66 11.82
N PRO A 99 -24.95 -5.42 12.64
CA PRO A 99 -25.95 -4.38 12.31
C PRO A 99 -25.34 -2.97 12.27
N GLY A 100 -25.30 -2.35 11.10
CA GLY A 100 -24.73 -1.01 10.88
C GLY A 100 -24.76 -0.60 9.41
N GLN A 101 -24.11 0.51 9.06
CA GLN A 101 -23.87 0.86 7.65
C GLN A 101 -22.40 0.73 7.26
N GLU A 102 -21.50 0.92 8.22
CA GLU A 102 -20.06 0.90 8.10
C GLU A 102 -19.56 -0.52 7.88
N LEU A 103 -18.65 -0.73 6.92
CA LEU A 103 -18.17 -2.07 6.61
C LEU A 103 -17.27 -2.64 7.71
N PHE A 104 -16.39 -1.83 8.29
CA PHE A 104 -15.44 -2.27 9.29
C PHE A 104 -15.97 -2.00 10.70
N GLN A 105 -16.75 -2.97 11.17
CA GLN A 105 -17.40 -2.96 12.48
C GLN A 105 -17.27 -4.33 13.14
N TYR A 106 -17.34 -4.35 14.47
CA TYR A 106 -17.25 -5.55 15.29
C TYR A 106 -18.05 -5.39 16.57
N VAL A 107 -18.21 -6.48 17.31
CA VAL A 107 -18.80 -6.48 18.65
C VAL A 107 -17.67 -6.73 19.64
N ASP A 108 -17.51 -5.82 20.60
CA ASP A 108 -16.49 -5.95 21.65
C ASP A 108 -16.90 -6.94 22.75
N ASP A 109 -16.02 -7.13 23.74
CA ASP A 109 -16.23 -8.09 24.83
C ASP A 109 -17.40 -7.70 25.75
N ASP A 110 -17.79 -6.42 25.77
CA ASP A 110 -18.95 -5.90 26.49
C ASP A 110 -20.26 -6.06 25.70
N GLY A 111 -20.18 -6.63 24.48
CA GLY A 111 -21.34 -6.82 23.60
C GLY A 111 -21.74 -5.55 22.84
N ASN A 112 -20.92 -4.50 22.87
CA ASN A 112 -21.20 -3.25 22.20
C ASN A 112 -20.67 -3.27 20.76
N ARG A 113 -21.44 -2.66 19.85
CA ARG A 113 -20.99 -2.45 18.47
C ARG A 113 -19.94 -1.35 18.44
N GLN A 114 -18.83 -1.64 17.77
CA GLN A 114 -17.73 -0.72 17.53
C GLN A 114 -17.44 -0.61 16.03
N THR A 115 -16.89 0.52 15.62
CA THR A 115 -16.35 0.78 14.27
C THR A 115 -14.87 1.09 14.38
N ILE A 116 -14.14 1.00 13.26
CA ILE A 116 -12.76 1.53 13.18
C ILE A 116 -12.70 2.73 12.23
N ASP A 117 -11.81 3.67 12.52
CA ASP A 117 -11.51 4.80 11.65
C ASP A 117 -10.02 4.83 11.22
N SER A 118 -9.62 5.92 10.56
CA SER A 118 -8.22 6.07 10.13
C SER A 118 -7.24 6.32 11.27
N GLY A 119 -7.69 6.92 12.37
CA GLY A 119 -6.90 7.09 13.58
C GLY A 119 -6.55 5.72 14.15
N ASP A 120 -7.57 4.86 14.32
CA ASP A 120 -7.38 3.50 14.84
C ASP A 120 -6.33 2.69 14.06
N VAL A 121 -6.34 2.79 12.72
CA VAL A 121 -5.38 2.07 11.86
C VAL A 121 -3.97 2.64 11.97
N ASN A 122 -3.81 3.97 12.08
CA ASN A 122 -2.49 4.57 12.27
C ASN A 122 -1.94 4.29 13.67
N ASP A 123 -2.80 4.29 14.70
CA ASP A 123 -2.39 3.96 16.06
C ASP A 123 -1.97 2.49 16.16
N TYR A 124 -2.72 1.58 15.53
CA TYR A 124 -2.30 0.18 15.41
C TYR A 124 -0.96 0.02 14.70
N LEU A 125 -0.70 0.77 13.62
CA LEU A 125 0.60 0.76 12.95
C LEU A 125 1.74 1.19 13.89
N ARG A 126 1.54 2.26 14.66
CA ARG A 126 2.51 2.72 15.66
C ARG A 126 2.73 1.68 16.75
N GLU A 127 1.66 1.08 17.28
CA GLU A 127 1.73 0.05 18.32
C GLU A 127 2.55 -1.17 17.88
N ILE A 128 2.36 -1.65 16.64
CA ILE A 128 3.05 -2.86 16.17
C ILE A 128 4.46 -2.61 15.65
N THR A 129 4.84 -1.36 15.36
CA THR A 129 6.16 -1.00 14.82
C THR A 129 7.06 -0.30 15.83
N GLY A 130 6.49 0.46 16.77
CA GLY A 130 7.23 1.43 17.56
C GLY A 130 7.75 2.63 16.75
N GLU A 131 7.31 2.78 15.50
CA GLU A 131 7.75 3.82 14.58
C GLU A 131 6.57 4.69 14.10
N GLU A 132 6.84 5.89 13.61
CA GLU A 132 5.83 6.84 13.11
C GLU A 132 5.37 6.53 11.67
N PHE A 133 5.05 5.26 11.40
CA PHE A 133 4.45 4.87 10.13
C PHE A 133 2.96 5.19 10.10
N THR A 134 2.49 5.53 8.91
CA THR A 134 1.09 5.81 8.63
C THR A 134 0.59 4.98 7.45
N ALA A 135 -0.72 4.92 7.30
CA ALA A 135 -1.37 4.34 6.12
C ALA A 135 -0.89 4.95 4.78
N LYS A 136 -0.38 6.20 4.79
CA LYS A 136 0.17 6.84 3.60
C LYS A 136 1.46 6.17 3.14
N ASP A 137 2.27 5.65 4.08
CA ASP A 137 3.60 5.11 3.80
C ASP A 137 3.54 3.81 2.98
N PHE A 138 2.49 3.02 3.15
CA PHE A 138 2.23 1.87 2.27
C PHE A 138 2.04 2.30 0.81
N ARG A 139 1.33 3.41 0.57
CA ARG A 139 1.10 3.92 -0.78
C ARG A 139 2.34 4.57 -1.38
N THR A 140 3.21 5.19 -0.57
CA THR A 140 4.48 5.75 -1.05
C THR A 140 5.50 4.65 -1.34
N TRP A 141 5.59 3.63 -0.48
CA TRP A 141 6.40 2.44 -0.72
C TRP A 141 5.97 1.74 -2.00
N ALA A 142 4.68 1.38 -2.11
CA ALA A 142 4.15 0.72 -3.30
C ALA A 142 4.30 1.57 -4.56
N GLY A 143 4.07 2.89 -4.48
CA GLY A 143 4.27 3.80 -5.60
C GLY A 143 5.71 3.81 -6.11
N THR A 144 6.68 3.75 -5.19
CA THR A 144 8.11 3.67 -5.52
C THR A 144 8.48 2.33 -6.14
N VAL A 145 7.97 1.22 -5.59
CA VAL A 145 8.20 -0.13 -6.13
C VAL A 145 7.60 -0.30 -7.53
N LEU A 146 6.36 0.15 -7.72
CA LEU A 146 5.69 0.13 -9.03
C LEU A 146 6.43 0.98 -10.07
N ALA A 147 6.99 2.13 -9.67
CA ALA A 147 7.79 2.95 -10.57
C ALA A 147 9.06 2.21 -11.03
N ALA A 148 9.78 1.58 -10.10
CA ALA A 148 10.98 0.81 -10.42
C ALA A 148 10.66 -0.37 -11.35
N GLN A 149 9.58 -1.11 -11.07
CA GLN A 149 9.09 -2.20 -11.92
C GLN A 149 8.77 -1.72 -13.33
N ALA A 150 7.99 -0.63 -13.47
CA ALA A 150 7.61 -0.09 -14.77
C ALA A 150 8.82 0.46 -15.54
N LEU A 151 9.80 1.06 -14.85
CA LEU A 151 11.03 1.53 -15.49
C LEU A 151 11.90 0.37 -16.01
N ARG A 152 11.93 -0.75 -15.28
CA ARG A 152 12.62 -1.97 -15.71
C ARG A 152 12.08 -2.52 -17.03
N GLU A 153 10.77 -2.42 -17.27
CA GLU A 153 10.16 -2.89 -18.53
C GLU A 153 10.64 -2.13 -19.77
N PHE A 154 11.22 -0.93 -19.60
CA PHE A 154 11.80 -0.16 -20.70
C PHE A 154 13.28 -0.48 -20.97
N ASP A 155 13.89 -1.37 -20.17
CA ASP A 155 15.30 -1.79 -20.25
C ASP A 155 16.27 -0.58 -20.35
N THR A 156 16.96 -0.41 -21.48
CA THR A 156 17.86 0.71 -21.76
C THR A 156 17.25 1.75 -22.71
N PHE A 157 17.81 2.97 -22.73
CA PHE A 157 17.45 4.01 -23.67
C PHE A 157 18.68 4.63 -24.35
N ASP A 158 18.50 5.08 -25.59
CA ASP A 158 19.60 5.59 -26.43
C ASP A 158 19.74 7.12 -26.38
N SER A 159 18.84 7.80 -25.66
CA SER A 159 18.89 9.27 -25.50
C SER A 159 18.22 9.75 -24.21
N GLU A 160 18.67 10.89 -23.70
CA GLU A 160 18.07 11.54 -22.52
C GLU A 160 16.57 11.84 -22.72
N ALA A 161 16.15 12.18 -23.95
CA ALA A 161 14.75 12.41 -24.29
C ALA A 161 13.91 11.14 -24.12
N GLN A 162 14.42 10.00 -24.58
CA GLN A 162 13.77 8.70 -24.41
C GLN A 162 13.71 8.29 -22.94
N GLY A 163 14.79 8.46 -22.18
CA GLY A 163 14.81 8.21 -20.73
C GLY A 163 13.73 9.02 -19.99
N LYS A 164 13.60 10.32 -20.29
CA LYS A 164 12.54 11.17 -19.74
C LYS A 164 11.14 10.71 -20.13
N GLN A 165 10.95 10.23 -21.37
CA GLN A 165 9.67 9.69 -21.82
C GLN A 165 9.30 8.40 -21.08
N ASN A 166 10.26 7.50 -20.84
CA ASN A 166 10.08 6.28 -20.08
C ASN A 166 9.67 6.58 -18.63
N VAL A 167 10.29 7.58 -17.99
CA VAL A 167 9.90 8.07 -16.67
C VAL A 167 8.45 8.57 -16.64
N VAL A 168 8.02 9.31 -17.66
CA VAL A 168 6.61 9.77 -17.75
C VAL A 168 5.64 8.59 -17.82
N ARG A 169 5.96 7.58 -18.65
CA ARG A 169 5.14 6.36 -18.78
C ARG A 169 5.10 5.53 -17.49
N ALA A 170 6.23 5.38 -16.81
CA ALA A 170 6.26 4.71 -15.51
C ALA A 170 5.39 5.44 -14.47
N ILE A 171 5.44 6.77 -14.42
CA ILE A 171 4.59 7.58 -13.54
C ILE A 171 3.11 7.44 -13.91
N GLU A 172 2.76 7.26 -15.19
CA GLU A 172 1.39 6.99 -15.64
C GLU A 172 0.86 5.67 -15.08
N VAL A 173 1.66 4.61 -15.11
CA VAL A 173 1.32 3.32 -14.49
C VAL A 173 1.03 3.48 -13.00
N VAL A 174 1.92 4.16 -12.28
CA VAL A 174 1.75 4.42 -10.83
C VAL A 174 0.51 5.29 -10.55
N ALA A 175 0.27 6.32 -11.37
CA ALA A 175 -0.87 7.21 -11.24
C ALA A 175 -2.20 6.47 -11.42
N ALA A 176 -2.28 5.61 -12.43
CA ALA A 176 -3.45 4.75 -12.67
C ALA A 176 -3.67 3.80 -11.49
N ARG A 177 -2.62 3.12 -11.02
CA ARG A 177 -2.72 2.15 -9.92
C ARG A 177 -3.12 2.79 -8.59
N LEU A 178 -2.62 3.98 -8.28
CA LEU A 178 -2.90 4.70 -7.02
C LEU A 178 -4.13 5.60 -7.06
N GLY A 179 -4.74 5.82 -8.23
CA GLY A 179 -5.85 6.76 -8.43
C GLY A 179 -5.45 8.21 -8.12
N ASN A 180 -4.35 8.67 -8.69
CA ASN A 180 -3.75 10.00 -8.50
C ASN A 180 -3.41 10.63 -9.86
N THR A 181 -3.10 11.93 -9.90
CA THR A 181 -2.51 12.55 -11.11
C THR A 181 -1.02 12.24 -11.21
N ARG A 182 -0.46 12.29 -12.43
CA ARG A 182 0.99 12.12 -12.68
C ARG A 182 1.84 13.04 -11.81
N ALA A 183 1.45 14.32 -11.73
CA ALA A 183 2.16 15.32 -10.93
C ALA A 183 2.17 14.96 -9.44
N VAL A 184 1.03 14.51 -8.89
CA VAL A 184 0.93 14.09 -7.49
C VAL A 184 1.74 12.83 -7.23
N CYS A 185 1.70 11.83 -8.11
CA CYS A 185 2.51 10.62 -7.96
C CYS A 185 4.00 10.93 -7.96
N ARG A 186 4.48 11.70 -8.95
CA ARG A 186 5.89 12.10 -9.05
C ARG A 186 6.36 12.85 -7.81
N LYS A 187 5.53 13.76 -7.28
CA LYS A 187 5.92 14.62 -6.15
C LYS A 187 5.81 13.93 -4.79
N CYS A 188 4.85 13.01 -4.61
CA CYS A 188 4.45 12.56 -3.28
C CYS A 188 4.48 11.04 -3.06
N TYR A 189 4.59 10.23 -4.12
CA TYR A 189 4.46 8.76 -4.00
C TYR A 189 5.59 7.98 -4.66
N VAL A 190 6.39 8.60 -5.52
CA VAL A 190 7.57 7.96 -6.13
C VAL A 190 8.82 8.61 -5.55
N HIS A 191 9.68 7.80 -4.93
CA HIS A 191 10.95 8.30 -4.42
C HIS A 191 11.87 8.74 -5.58
N PRO A 192 12.46 9.95 -5.55
CA PRO A 192 13.24 10.50 -6.67
C PRO A 192 14.48 9.67 -7.00
N ALA A 193 15.09 8.99 -6.02
CA ALA A 193 16.25 8.13 -6.24
C ALA A 193 16.00 7.03 -7.30
N VAL A 194 14.78 6.51 -7.41
CA VAL A 194 14.44 5.50 -8.45
C VAL A 194 14.50 6.12 -9.84
N ILE A 195 14.00 7.34 -9.98
CA ILE A 195 14.03 8.08 -11.26
C ILE A 195 15.47 8.45 -11.61
N ASN A 196 16.23 8.96 -10.64
CA ASN A 196 17.60 9.39 -10.84
C ASN A 196 18.49 8.21 -11.24
N ALA A 197 18.40 7.08 -10.52
CA ALA A 197 19.17 5.87 -10.86
C ALA A 197 18.89 5.40 -12.29
N TYR A 198 17.63 5.39 -12.74
CA TYR A 198 17.31 5.05 -14.12
C TYR A 198 17.93 5.99 -15.14
N LEU A 199 17.83 7.31 -14.89
CA LEU A 199 18.34 8.31 -15.82
C LEU A 199 19.88 8.37 -15.86
N GLU A 200 20.55 8.03 -14.77
CA GLU A 200 22.01 8.03 -14.64
C GLU A 200 22.65 6.72 -15.11
N GLU A 201 22.10 5.57 -14.70
CA GLU A 201 22.65 4.25 -15.01
C GLU A 201 22.09 3.66 -16.31
N GLY A 202 21.05 4.28 -16.90
CA GLY A 202 20.41 3.84 -18.14
C GLY A 202 19.47 2.64 -17.99
N THR A 203 19.47 1.97 -16.84
CA THR A 203 18.63 0.79 -16.53
C THR A 203 18.38 0.66 -15.03
N ILE A 204 17.35 -0.12 -14.66
CA ILE A 204 17.05 -0.55 -13.28
C ILE A 204 17.67 -1.94 -12.98
N ALA A 205 18.16 -2.67 -14.00
CA ALA A 205 18.61 -4.06 -13.87
C ALA A 205 19.78 -4.24 -12.88
N THR A 206 20.72 -3.30 -12.85
CA THR A 206 21.90 -3.30 -11.95
C THR A 206 21.54 -3.35 -10.47
N LEU A 207 20.30 -2.99 -10.12
CA LEU A 207 19.81 -2.98 -8.74
C LEU A 207 19.48 -4.37 -8.22
N GLN A 208 19.01 -5.27 -9.09
CA GLN A 208 18.73 -6.66 -8.69
C GLN A 208 20.03 -7.43 -8.46
N ASP A 209 21.03 -7.27 -9.33
CA ASP A 209 22.34 -7.91 -9.14
C ASP A 209 23.00 -7.49 -7.82
N ARG A 210 22.92 -6.19 -7.49
CA ARG A 210 23.39 -5.66 -6.20
C ARG A 210 22.54 -6.18 -5.04
N ALA A 211 21.22 -6.27 -5.23
CA ALA A 211 20.32 -6.76 -4.21
C ALA A 211 20.49 -8.25 -3.92
N GLU A 212 20.74 -9.07 -4.94
CA GLU A 212 21.01 -10.51 -4.83
C GLU A 212 22.31 -10.76 -4.07
N GLN A 213 23.32 -9.92 -4.25
CA GLN A 213 24.59 -9.98 -3.51
C GLN A 213 24.43 -9.55 -2.03
N GLU A 214 23.60 -8.54 -1.75
CA GLU A 214 23.30 -8.10 -0.38
C GLU A 214 22.23 -8.97 0.32
N LEU A 215 21.43 -9.75 -0.43
CA LEU A 215 20.35 -10.61 0.08
C LEU A 215 20.82 -11.72 1.02
N ALA A 216 22.13 -11.94 1.10
CA ALA A 216 22.76 -12.90 2.00
C ALA A 216 22.48 -12.60 3.49
N ASN A 217 22.07 -11.37 3.86
CA ASN A 217 21.63 -11.04 5.21
C ASN A 217 20.40 -10.09 5.20
N ASP A 218 19.46 -10.30 6.13
CA ASP A 218 18.28 -9.48 6.47
C ASP A 218 17.15 -9.25 5.43
N LEU A 219 17.35 -9.49 4.13
CA LEU A 219 16.37 -9.19 3.07
C LEU A 219 15.50 -10.37 2.61
N ALA A 220 15.72 -11.58 3.14
CA ALA A 220 15.09 -12.82 2.68
C ALA A 220 13.54 -12.85 2.74
N ASN A 221 12.91 -11.93 3.47
CA ASN A 221 11.45 -11.88 3.66
C ASN A 221 10.75 -10.81 2.82
N LEU A 222 11.46 -10.15 1.90
CA LEU A 222 10.86 -9.21 0.94
C LEU A 222 10.75 -9.87 -0.45
N PRO A 223 9.68 -9.57 -1.22
CA PRO A 223 9.65 -9.84 -2.65
C PRO A 223 10.88 -9.24 -3.35
N PRO A 224 11.38 -9.87 -4.44
CA PRO A 224 12.59 -9.41 -5.14
C PRO A 224 12.55 -7.93 -5.54
N GLU A 225 11.38 -7.44 -5.97
CA GLU A 225 11.24 -6.05 -6.42
C GLU A 225 11.26 -5.06 -5.25
N GLU A 226 10.75 -5.45 -4.09
CA GLU A 226 10.85 -4.67 -2.86
C GLU A 226 12.29 -4.62 -2.33
N ALA A 227 12.99 -5.75 -2.39
CA ALA A 227 14.41 -5.84 -1.99
C ALA A 227 15.29 -4.98 -2.90
N ALA A 228 15.11 -5.05 -4.22
CA ALA A 228 15.87 -4.25 -5.19
C ALA A 228 15.72 -2.73 -4.95
N VAL A 229 14.49 -2.28 -4.68
CA VAL A 229 14.22 -0.88 -4.35
C VAL A 229 14.87 -0.50 -3.03
N LEU A 230 14.81 -1.35 -2.01
CA LEU A 230 15.44 -1.07 -0.72
C LEU A 230 16.96 -0.88 -0.84
N VAL A 231 17.62 -1.74 -1.63
CA VAL A 231 19.05 -1.67 -1.91
C VAL A 231 19.41 -0.38 -2.65
N LEU A 232 18.62 -0.03 -3.68
CA LEU A 232 18.77 1.26 -4.38
C LEU A 232 18.71 2.43 -3.39
N LEU A 233 17.70 2.46 -2.53
CA LEU A 233 17.48 3.58 -1.61
C LEU A 233 18.59 3.69 -0.57
N ARG A 234 19.06 2.56 -0.02
CA ARG A 234 20.21 2.52 0.88
C ARG A 234 21.47 3.05 0.21
N GLY A 235 21.74 2.64 -1.02
CA GLY A 235 22.87 3.14 -1.81
C GLY A 235 22.78 4.64 -2.09
N SER A 236 21.59 5.15 -2.43
CA SER A 236 21.35 6.59 -2.62
C SER A 236 21.63 7.38 -1.34
N LEU A 237 21.13 6.91 -0.19
CA LEU A 237 21.35 7.57 1.10
C LEU A 237 22.82 7.59 1.50
N ALA A 238 23.56 6.49 1.26
CA ALA A 238 24.99 6.42 1.52
C ALA A 238 25.78 7.42 0.67
N ARG A 239 25.45 7.55 -0.62
CA ARG A 239 26.07 8.55 -1.52
C ARG A 239 25.77 9.98 -1.08
N GLU A 240 24.52 10.27 -0.70
CA GLU A 240 24.13 11.60 -0.21
C GLU A 240 24.79 11.97 1.12
N ALA A 241 25.02 10.99 2.00
CA ALA A 241 25.77 11.19 3.23
C ALA A 241 27.24 11.48 2.95
N ALA A 242 27.86 10.72 2.03
CA ALA A 242 29.24 10.92 1.61
C ALA A 242 29.47 12.26 0.90
N SER A 243 28.50 12.77 0.12
CA SER A 243 28.61 14.08 -0.53
C SER A 243 28.46 15.27 0.43
N ARG A 244 27.96 15.02 1.66
CA ARG A 244 27.74 16.04 2.70
C ARG A 244 28.85 16.08 3.75
N ALA A 245 29.72 15.07 3.78
CA ALA A 245 30.89 14.97 4.65
C ALA A 245 32.11 15.62 4.00
#